data_AF-A0A3R9U6K9-F1
#
_entry.id   AF-A0A3R9U6K9-F1
#
_cell.length_a   1.000
_cell.length_b   1.000
_cell.length_c   1.000
_cell.angle_alpha   90.00
_cell.angle_beta   90.00
_cell.angle_gamma   90.00
#
_symmetry.space_group_name_H-M   'P 1'
#
loop_
_entity.id
_entity.type
_entity.pdbx_description
1 polymer ?
#
loop_
_entity_poly.entity_id
_entity_poly.type
_entity_poly.pdbx_seq_one_letter_code
_entity_poly.pdbx_strand_id
1 'polypeptide(L)' 'MSVHLADQDGMLLVAVLSHTDAVPDETVLASLASVPGTTSCGTDASDDGRRVWAVLSTDRPSTRTLGAPAV' A
#
# COMPACT_ATOMS: atom_id res chain seq x y z
N MET A 1 12.24 -11.12 6.55
CA MET A 1 11.42 -10.30 5.65
C MET A 1 12.11 -8.95 5.49
N SER A 2 12.02 -8.36 4.31
CA SER A 2 12.49 -7.00 4.04
C SER A 2 11.32 -6.12 3.57
N VAL A 3 11.46 -4.81 3.78
CA VAL A 3 10.52 -3.81 3.29
C VAL A 3 11.27 -2.89 2.34
N HIS A 4 10.73 -2.70 1.15
CA HIS A 4 11.26 -1.83 0.11
C HIS A 4 10.28 -0.72 -0.16
N LEU A 5 10.80 0.51 -0.26
CA LEU A 5 10.04 1.71 -0.52
C LEU A 5 10.57 2.36 -1.79
N ALA A 6 9.66 2.83 -2.63
CA ALA A 6 9.98 3.63 -3.80
C ALA A 6 8.87 4.66 -3.99
N ASP A 7 9.22 5.88 -4.39
CA ASP A 7 8.26 6.92 -4.74
C ASP A 7 8.43 7.35 -6.20
N GLN A 8 7.32 7.68 -6.84
CA GLN A 8 7.30 8.27 -8.18
C GLN A 8 5.96 8.97 -8.43
N ASP A 9 5.98 10.14 -9.04
CA ASP A 9 4.78 10.84 -9.56
C ASP A 9 3.65 11.02 -8.51
N GLY A 10 4.02 11.31 -7.26
CA GLY A 10 3.05 11.47 -6.18
C GLY A 10 2.47 10.14 -5.67
N MET A 11 3.09 9.02 -6.02
CA MET A 11 2.73 7.68 -5.56
C MET A 11 3.87 7.07 -4.74
N LEU A 12 3.51 6.23 -3.77
CA LEU A 12 4.43 5.45 -2.95
C LEU A 12 4.18 3.96 -3.17
N LEU A 13 5.19 3.22 -3.57
CA LEU A 13 5.22 1.77 -3.55
C LEU A 13 5.77 1.29 -2.21
N VAL A 14 4.99 0.45 -1.53
CA VAL A 14 5.44 -0.34 -0.37
C VAL A 14 5.44 -1.80 -0.77
N ALA A 15 6.60 -2.45 -0.74
CA ALA A 15 6.74 -3.87 -1.04
C ALA A 15 7.35 -4.62 0.14
N VAL A 16 6.69 -5.67 0.59
CA VAL A 16 7.16 -6.55 1.67
C VAL A 16 7.53 -7.90 1.06
N LEU A 17 8.81 -8.26 1.16
CA LEU A 17 9.35 -9.52 0.66
C LEU A 17 9.52 -10.53 1.81
N SER A 18 8.93 -11.70 1.63
CA SER A 18 9.27 -12.89 2.41
C SER A 18 10.41 -13.62 1.71
N HIS A 19 11.54 -13.84 2.40
CA HIS A 19 12.66 -14.67 1.89
C HIS A 19 12.39 -16.17 1.98
N THR A 20 11.12 -16.55 2.06
CA THR A 20 10.64 -17.91 2.14
C THR A 20 9.50 -18.07 1.15
N ASP A 21 9.27 -19.29 0.66
CA ASP A 21 8.18 -19.60 -0.28
C ASP A 21 6.77 -19.56 0.33
N ALA A 22 6.64 -19.02 1.54
CA ALA A 22 5.35 -18.90 2.21
C ALA A 22 4.39 -18.04 1.38
N VAL A 23 3.22 -18.60 1.09
CA VAL A 23 2.15 -17.88 0.40
C VAL A 23 1.55 -16.86 1.37
N PRO A 24 1.47 -15.57 1.00
CA PRO A 24 0.80 -14.58 1.83
C PRO A 24 -0.68 -14.90 1.97
N ASP A 25 -1.24 -14.63 3.15
CA ASP A 25 -2.67 -14.82 3.41
C ASP A 25 -3.51 -13.97 2.45
N GLU A 26 -4.53 -14.57 1.83
CA GLU A 26 -5.41 -13.91 0.87
C GLU A 26 -6.17 -12.72 1.48
N THR A 27 -6.37 -12.72 2.80
CA THR A 27 -7.03 -11.59 3.50
C THR A 27 -6.19 -10.31 3.49
N VAL A 28 -4.87 -10.41 3.26
CA VAL A 28 -3.95 -9.27 3.27
C VAL A 28 -4.25 -8.32 2.11
N LEU A 29 -4.56 -8.83 0.91
CA LEU A 29 -4.89 -7.96 -0.23
C LEU A 29 -6.20 -7.21 -0.01
N ALA A 30 -7.22 -7.88 0.54
CA ALA A 30 -8.47 -7.22 0.91
C ALA A 30 -8.25 -6.13 1.96
N SER A 31 -7.39 -6.39 2.94
CA SER A 31 -7.01 -5.43 3.97
C SER A 31 -6.25 -4.23 3.36
N LEU A 32 -5.29 -4.47 2.47
CA LEU A 32 -4.53 -3.41 1.79
C LEU A 32 -5.43 -2.54 0.89
N ALA A 33 -6.36 -3.15 0.16
CA ALA A 33 -7.34 -2.44 -0.66
C ALA A 33 -8.27 -1.55 0.17
N SER A 34 -8.50 -1.88 1.45
CA SER A 34 -9.30 -1.06 2.37
C SER A 34 -8.56 0.15 2.94
N VAL A 35 -7.23 0.21 2.81
CA VAL A 35 -6.42 1.33 3.33
C VAL A 35 -6.68 2.58 2.47
N PRO A 36 -7.10 3.70 3.08
CA PRO A 36 -7.32 4.95 2.34
C PRO A 36 -6.05 5.38 1.59
N GLY A 37 -6.22 5.72 0.31
CA GLY A 37 -5.12 6.11 -0.57
C GLY A 37 -4.46 4.94 -1.31
N THR A 38 -4.74 3.67 -0.97
CA THR A 38 -4.33 2.54 -1.80
C THR A 38 -5.00 2.63 -3.16
N THR A 39 -4.19 2.73 -4.21
CA THR A 39 -4.64 2.81 -5.60
C THR A 39 -4.57 1.43 -6.27
N SER A 40 -3.62 0.59 -5.86
CA SER A 40 -3.48 -0.78 -6.32
C SER A 40 -2.72 -1.61 -5.28
N CYS A 41 -3.00 -2.90 -5.21
CA CYS A 41 -2.23 -3.85 -4.41
C CYS A 41 -2.18 -5.22 -5.09
N GLY A 42 -1.19 -6.03 -4.75
CA GLY A 42 -1.04 -7.35 -5.35
C GLY A 42 0.03 -8.20 -4.69
N THR A 43 0.22 -9.37 -5.26
CA THR A 43 1.33 -10.27 -4.95
C THR A 43 2.03 -10.65 -6.23
N ASP A 44 3.33 -10.90 -6.14
CA ASP A 44 4.08 -11.51 -7.22
C ASP A 44 5.23 -12.36 -6.68
N ALA A 45 5.72 -13.25 -7.53
CA ALA A 45 6.87 -14.08 -7.25
C ALA A 45 8.15 -13.32 -7.64
N SER A 46 9.14 -13.38 -6.77
CA SER A 46 10.49 -12.90 -6.98
C SER A 46 11.45 -14.10 -6.88
N ASP A 47 12.64 -13.99 -7.46
CA ASP A 47 13.65 -15.06 -7.36
C ASP A 47 14.06 -15.36 -5.90
N ASP A 48 13.91 -14.36 -5.02
CA ASP A 48 14.22 -14.44 -3.59
C ASP A 48 13.01 -14.78 -2.70
N GLY A 49 11.85 -15.12 -3.28
CA GLY A 49 10.64 -15.52 -2.56
C GLY A 49 9.37 -14.79 -3.01
N ARG A 50 8.39 -14.64 -2.11
CA ARG A 50 7.10 -14.00 -2.43
C ARG A 50 7.00 -12.61 -1.85
N ARG A 51 6.51 -11.66 -2.65
CA ARG A 51 6.25 -10.29 -2.18
C ARG A 51 4.78 -9.91 -2.26
N VAL A 52 4.35 -9.15 -1.27
CA VAL A 52 3.08 -8.40 -1.27
C VAL A 52 3.43 -6.93 -1.48
N TRP A 53 2.66 -6.23 -2.31
CA TRP A 53 2.89 -4.83 -2.58
C TRP A 53 1.59 -4.03 -2.59
N ALA A 54 1.72 -2.74 -2.28
CA ALA A 54 0.67 -1.74 -2.42
C ALA A 54 1.25 -0.44 -2.96
N VAL A 55 0.50 0.20 -3.85
CA VAL A 55 0.75 1.55 -4.35
C VAL A 55 -0.24 2.49 -3.70
N LEU A 56 0.26 3.50 -3.00
CA LEU A 56 -0.53 4.50 -2.30
C LEU A 56 -0.35 5.87 -2.95
N SER A 57 -1.43 6.65 -3.00
CA SER A 57 -1.31 8.09 -3.26
C SER A 57 -0.60 8.76 -2.08
N THR A 58 0.33 9.67 -2.39
CA THR A 58 0.99 10.53 -1.41
C THR A 58 0.23 11.82 -1.16
N ASP A 59 -0.88 12.06 -1.89
CA ASP A 59 -1.72 13.21 -1.62
C ASP A 59 -2.19 13.14 -0.17
N ARG A 60 -2.02 14.25 0.55
CA ARG A 60 -2.42 14.27 1.94
C ARG A 60 -3.93 14.08 1.96
N PRO A 61 -4.46 13.12 2.74
CA PRO A 61 -5.89 13.06 2.95
C PRO A 61 -6.31 14.42 3.51
N SER A 62 -6.99 15.20 2.67
CA SER A 62 -7.46 16.52 3.07
C SER A 62 -8.40 16.28 4.24
N THR A 63 -8.02 16.72 5.44
CA THR A 63 -8.97 16.92 6.52
C THR A 63 -9.95 17.96 6.00
N ARG A 64 -11.05 17.49 5.42
CA ARG A 64 -12.17 18.33 5.02
C ARG A 64 -12.75 18.91 6.31
N THR A 65 -12.17 20.02 6.75
CA THR A 65 -12.76 20.90 7.76
C THR A 65 -14.13 21.27 7.20
N LEU A 66 -15.19 20.67 7.75
CA LEU A 66 -16.54 21.18 7.53
C LEU A 66 -16.49 22.64 7.97
N GLY A 67 -16.70 23.55 7.01
CA GLY A 67 -16.66 24.98 7.25
C GLY A 67 -17.53 25.33 8.45
N ALA A 68 -16.93 26.03 9.43
CA ALA A 68 -17.70 26.72 10.44
C ALA A 68 -18.65 27.71 9.74
N PRO A 69 -19.94 27.77 10.10
CA PRO A 69 -20.83 28.78 9.55
C PRO A 69 -20.34 30.16 9.98
N ALA A 70 -20.22 31.08 9.02
CA ALA A 70 -20.04 32.50 9.30
C ALA A 70 -21.28 32.99 10.08
N VAL A 71 -21.05 33.52 11.28
CA VAL A 71 -22.03 34.31 12.05
C VAL A 71 -21.76 35.79 11.84
#